data_AF-A0A7V9DZE9-F1
#
_entry.id   AF-A0A7V9DZE9-F1
#
_cell.length_a   1.000
_cell.length_b   1.000
_cell.length_c   1.000
_cell.angle_alpha   90.00
_cell.angle_beta   90.00
_cell.angle_gamma   90.00
#
_symmetry.space_group_name_H-M   'P 1'
#
loop_
_entity.id
_entity.type
_entity.pdbx_description
1 polymer ?
#
loop_
_entity_poly.entity_id
_entity_poly.type
_entity_poly.pdbx_seq_one_letter_code
_entity_poly.pdbx_strand_id
1 'polypeptide(L)'
;MTRTVTDSSSLGPLDGHHAGNVFMVVAPSGAGKSTLVNALLAREANMQLSVSFTTRAPRPGEQSAREYHFVDVEEFKQRRAAGEFIESAEVHGNYYSTSRAWIEERVRAGID
;
A
#
# COMPACT_ATOMS: atom_id res chain seq x y z
N MET A 1 45.06 -28.52 -9.14
CA MET A 1 44.14 -27.50 -9.71
C MET A 1 43.02 -28.27 -10.39
N THR A 2 41.91 -28.53 -9.70
CA THR A 2 40.79 -29.28 -10.28
C THR A 2 39.52 -28.52 -9.92
N ARG A 3 38.90 -27.92 -10.93
CA ARG A 3 37.64 -27.17 -10.83
C ARG A 3 36.51 -28.17 -11.03
N THR A 4 35.75 -28.44 -9.99
CA THR A 4 34.49 -29.19 -10.10
C THR A 4 33.44 -28.24 -10.69
N VAL A 5 32.93 -28.56 -11.87
CA VAL A 5 31.72 -27.95 -12.42
C VAL A 5 30.55 -28.73 -11.83
N THR A 6 29.80 -28.11 -10.92
CA THR A 6 28.50 -28.66 -10.49
C THR A 6 27.44 -28.26 -11.49
N ASP A 7 26.88 -29.31 -12.08
CA ASP A 7 25.74 -29.37 -12.99
C ASP A 7 24.55 -28.51 -12.50
N SER A 8 24.03 -27.64 -13.37
CA SER A 8 22.91 -26.74 -13.10
C SER A 8 21.54 -27.35 -13.43
N SER A 9 21.46 -28.67 -13.63
CA SER A 9 20.22 -29.35 -14.01
C SER A 9 19.44 -29.94 -12.81
N SER A 10 18.93 -29.09 -11.91
CA SER A 10 17.85 -29.51 -10.98
C SER A 10 17.04 -28.37 -10.36
N LEU A 11 16.81 -27.28 -11.09
CA LEU A 11 15.75 -26.35 -10.70
C LEU A 11 14.48 -26.72 -11.47
N GLY A 12 13.60 -27.47 -10.81
CA GLY A 12 12.18 -27.49 -11.19
C GLY A 12 11.61 -26.06 -11.22
N PRO A 13 10.41 -25.86 -11.77
CA PRO A 13 9.81 -24.53 -11.84
C PRO A 13 9.86 -23.90 -10.45
N LEU A 14 10.36 -22.66 -10.38
CA LEU A 14 10.28 -21.87 -9.16
C LEU A 14 8.79 -21.59 -8.95
N ASP A 15 8.09 -22.47 -8.25
CA ASP A 15 6.81 -22.16 -7.63
C ASP A 15 7.09 -21.22 -6.44
N GLY A 16 7.68 -20.07 -6.77
CA GLY A 16 8.04 -19.01 -5.85
C GLY A 16 6.86 -18.06 -5.77
N HIS A 17 6.06 -18.15 -4.72
CA HIS A 17 5.23 -17.02 -4.33
C HIS A 17 6.17 -15.86 -3.98
N HIS A 18 6.46 -15.03 -4.98
CA HIS A 18 7.18 -13.79 -4.75
C HIS A 18 6.28 -12.85 -3.95
N ALA A 19 6.86 -12.19 -2.95
CA ALA A 19 6.17 -11.12 -2.24
C ALA A 19 5.83 -9.99 -3.21
N GLY A 20 4.65 -9.39 -3.05
CA GLY A 20 4.20 -8.24 -3.82
C GLY A 20 5.08 -7.02 -3.56
N ASN A 21 5.14 -6.11 -4.52
CA ASN A 21 5.92 -4.88 -4.43
C ASN A 21 5.06 -3.75 -3.91
N VAL A 22 5.66 -2.81 -3.17
CA VAL A 22 4.96 -1.59 -2.73
C VAL A 22 5.47 -0.40 -3.54
N PHE A 23 4.55 0.26 -4.25
CA PHE A 23 4.84 1.45 -5.03
C PHE A 23 4.37 2.71 -4.31
N MET A 24 5.25 3.70 -4.18
CA MET A 24 4.91 5.00 -3.61
C MET A 24 4.95 6.08 -4.68
N VAL A 25 3.79 6.65 -5.01
CA VAL A 25 3.67 7.73 -5.98
C VAL A 25 3.64 9.08 -5.25
N VAL A 26 4.70 9.86 -5.40
CA VAL A 26 4.85 11.18 -4.76
C VAL A 26 4.77 12.26 -5.83
N ALA A 27 3.84 13.21 -5.68
CA ALA A 27 3.73 14.37 -6.54
C ALA A 27 2.97 15.52 -5.84
N PRO A 28 3.23 16.79 -6.19
CA PRO A 28 2.46 17.93 -5.71
C PRO A 28 0.97 17.85 -6.09
N SER A 29 0.13 18.61 -5.38
CA SER A 29 -1.26 18.79 -5.78
C SER A 29 -1.36 19.35 -7.20
N GLY A 30 -2.30 18.82 -8.01
CA GLY A 30 -2.50 19.24 -9.40
C GLY A 30 -1.53 18.63 -10.43
N ALA A 31 -0.50 17.89 -10.01
CA ALA A 31 0.49 17.29 -10.92
C ALA A 31 0.01 16.01 -11.65
N GLY A 32 -1.27 15.63 -11.51
CA GLY A 32 -1.84 14.47 -12.20
C GLY A 32 -1.63 13.11 -11.51
N LYS A 33 -1.25 13.09 -10.22
CA LYS A 33 -1.04 11.86 -9.43
C LYS A 33 -2.18 10.86 -9.54
N SER A 34 -3.41 11.32 -9.31
CA SER A 34 -4.60 10.45 -9.35
C SER A 34 -4.86 9.91 -10.75
N THR A 35 -4.61 10.71 -11.80
CA THR A 35 -4.73 10.27 -13.19
C THR A 35 -3.78 9.11 -13.49
N LEU A 36 -2.51 9.24 -13.08
CA LEU A 36 -1.50 8.19 -13.26
C LEU A 36 -1.88 6.91 -12.50
N VAL A 37 -2.23 7.03 -11.22
CA VAL A 37 -2.61 5.89 -10.38
C VAL A 37 -3.81 5.16 -10.97
N ASN A 38 -4.85 5.88 -11.37
CA ASN A 38 -6.04 5.26 -11.98
C ASN A 38 -5.72 4.56 -13.31
N ALA A 39 -4.83 5.15 -14.12
CA ALA A 39 -4.39 4.53 -15.37
C ALA A 39 -3.58 3.25 -15.14
N LEU A 40 -2.76 3.19 -14.07
CA LEU A 40 -2.03 1.99 -13.69
C LEU A 40 -2.97 0.89 -13.19
N LEU A 41 -3.88 1.21 -12.25
CA LEU A 41 -4.85 0.25 -11.71
C LEU A 41 -5.77 -0.33 -12.78
N ALA A 42 -6.07 0.43 -13.84
CA ALA A 42 -6.87 -0.05 -14.96
C ALA A 42 -6.11 -1.03 -15.89
N ARG A 43 -4.77 -1.04 -15.85
CA ARG A 43 -3.92 -1.85 -16.73
C ARG A 43 -3.32 -3.06 -16.01
N GLU A 44 -3.00 -2.91 -14.73
CA GLU A 44 -2.35 -3.94 -13.91
C GLU A 44 -3.35 -4.59 -12.95
N ALA A 45 -3.88 -5.76 -13.33
CA ALA A 45 -4.91 -6.46 -12.56
C ALA A 45 -4.46 -6.93 -11.17
N ASN A 46 -3.15 -7.07 -10.96
CA ASN A 46 -2.56 -7.49 -9.69
C ASN A 46 -2.20 -6.33 -8.75
N MET A 47 -2.48 -5.07 -9.15
CA MET A 47 -2.17 -3.90 -8.35
C MET A 47 -3.40 -3.41 -7.57
N GLN A 48 -3.23 -3.10 -6.29
CA GLN A 48 -4.27 -2.57 -5.44
C GLN A 48 -3.88 -1.23 -4.83
N LEU A 49 -4.84 -0.31 -4.76
CA LEU A 49 -4.64 0.96 -4.09
C LEU A 49 -4.81 0.79 -2.57
N SER A 50 -3.78 1.13 -1.81
CA SER A 50 -3.90 1.29 -0.36
C SER A 50 -4.73 2.53 -0.04
N VAL A 51 -5.89 2.33 0.58
CA VAL A 51 -6.79 3.41 1.03
C VAL A 51 -6.32 3.86 2.41
N SER A 52 -5.88 5.11 2.52
CA SER A 52 -5.36 5.68 3.76
C SER A 52 -6.46 5.92 4.80
N PHE A 53 -6.09 6.02 6.08
CA PHE A 53 -6.96 6.53 7.14
C PHE A 53 -6.85 8.06 7.19
N THR A 54 -7.93 8.74 7.60
CA THR A 54 -7.88 10.17 7.92
C THR A 54 -8.87 10.56 9.01
N THR A 55 -8.53 11.62 9.76
CA THR A 55 -9.44 12.26 10.73
C THR A 55 -10.24 13.42 10.15
N ARG A 56 -9.99 13.78 8.89
CA ARG A 56 -10.80 14.79 8.19
C ARG A 56 -12.20 14.24 7.97
N ALA A 57 -13.23 15.06 8.19
CA ALA A 57 -14.59 14.69 7.80
C ALA A 57 -14.69 14.43 6.28
N PRO A 58 -15.50 13.44 5.84
CA PRO A 58 -15.74 13.21 4.42
C PRO A 58 -16.39 14.44 3.76
N ARG A 59 -15.95 14.76 2.55
CA ARG A 59 -16.60 15.76 1.68
C ARG A 59 -17.89 15.16 1.09
N PRO A 60 -18.83 16.00 0.61
CA PRO A 60 -20.01 15.51 -0.08
C PRO A 60 -19.65 14.54 -1.21
N GLY A 61 -20.19 13.33 -1.15
CA GLY A 61 -19.96 12.27 -2.13
C GLY A 61 -18.74 11.37 -1.87
N GLU A 62 -17.89 11.66 -0.88
CA GLU A 62 -16.85 10.72 -0.43
C GLU A 62 -17.48 9.56 0.37
N GLN A 63 -16.87 8.38 0.25
CA GLN A 63 -17.32 7.17 0.96
C GLN A 63 -16.15 6.53 1.72
N SER A 64 -16.45 6.03 2.92
CA SER A 64 -15.44 5.30 3.70
C SER A 64 -14.98 4.04 2.95
N ALA A 65 -13.70 3.74 3.06
CA ALA A 65 -13.00 2.66 2.33
C ALA A 65 -12.93 2.85 0.80
N ARG A 66 -13.40 3.97 0.25
CA ARG A 66 -13.19 4.34 -1.17
C ARG A 66 -12.11 5.41 -1.31
N GLU A 67 -12.30 6.56 -0.69
CA GLU A 67 -11.29 7.63 -0.69
C GLU A 67 -10.33 7.52 0.49
N TYR A 68 -10.91 7.30 1.68
CA TYR A 68 -10.20 7.13 2.93
C TYR A 68 -11.01 6.23 3.86
N HIS A 69 -10.35 5.67 4.86
CA HIS A 69 -11.02 5.26 6.09
C HIS A 69 -11.17 6.49 6.99
N PHE A 70 -12.38 7.05 7.03
CA PHE A 70 -12.70 8.20 7.88
C PHE A 70 -12.93 7.74 9.31
N VAL A 71 -12.07 8.18 10.23
CA VAL A 71 -12.12 7.85 11.66
C VAL A 71 -12.06 9.13 12.49
N ASP A 72 -12.46 9.10 13.76
CA ASP A 72 -12.23 10.25 14.62
C ASP A 72 -10.78 10.30 15.15
N VAL A 73 -10.42 11.42 15.80
CA VAL A 73 -9.07 11.63 16.33
C VAL A 73 -8.71 10.65 17.44
N GLU A 74 -9.68 10.24 18.26
CA GLU A 74 -9.43 9.34 19.38
C GLU A 74 -9.18 7.91 18.88
N GLU A 75 -10.00 7.42 17.95
CA GLU A 75 -9.78 6.15 17.25
C GLU A 75 -8.42 6.16 16.52
N PHE A 76 -8.09 7.23 15.81
CA PHE A 76 -6.80 7.34 15.12
C PHE A 76 -5.62 7.19 16.09
N LYS A 77 -5.67 7.88 17.23
CA LYS A 77 -4.61 7.80 18.26
C LYS A 77 -4.53 6.41 18.87
N GLN A 78 -5.65 5.75 19.11
CA GLN A 78 -5.69 4.37 19.63
C GLN A 78 -5.02 3.41 18.65
N ARG A 79 -5.40 3.44 17.37
CA ARG A 79 -4.80 2.62 16.31
C ARG A 79 -3.30 2.90 16.14
N ARG A 80 -2.90 4.17 16.21
CA ARG A 80 -1.49 4.55 16.17
C ARG A 80 -0.71 3.98 17.35
N ALA A 81 -1.27 4.06 18.57
CA ALA A 81 -0.65 3.48 19.77
C ALA A 81 -0.57 1.95 19.70
N ALA A 82 -1.51 1.30 19.01
CA ALA A 82 -1.49 -0.13 18.74
C ALA A 82 -0.52 -0.56 17.62
N GLY A 83 0.17 0.38 16.95
CA GLY A 83 1.13 0.07 15.88
C GLY A 83 0.50 -0.30 14.53
N GLU A 84 -0.79 0.04 14.31
CA GLU A 84 -1.53 -0.33 13.11
C GLU A 84 -1.10 0.43 11.85
N PHE A 85 -0.24 1.44 11.97
CA PHE A 85 0.21 2.27 10.84
C PHE A 85 1.69 2.08 10.53
N ILE A 86 2.04 2.11 9.24
CA ILE A 86 3.44 2.12 8.79
C ILE A 86 4.01 3.54 8.89
N GLU A 87 3.19 4.53 8.53
CA GLU A 87 3.52 5.95 8.60
C GLU A 87 2.27 6.77 8.91
N SER A 88 2.49 7.96 9.47
CA SER A 88 1.41 8.91 9.77
C SER A 88 1.93 10.35 9.70
N ALA A 89 1.10 11.25 9.22
CA ALA A 89 1.39 12.68 9.16
C ALA A 89 0.19 13.52 9.62
N GLU A 90 0.47 14.72 10.14
CA GLU A 90 -0.54 15.74 10.40
C GLU A 90 -0.48 16.81 9.30
N VAL A 91 -1.60 17.06 8.64
CA VAL A 91 -1.71 18.02 7.53
C VAL A 91 -2.95 18.85 7.75
N HIS A 92 -2.78 20.17 7.90
CA HIS A 92 -3.87 21.12 8.16
C HIS A 92 -4.79 20.68 9.31
N GLY A 93 -4.20 20.23 10.43
CA GLY A 93 -4.93 19.81 11.64
C GLY A 93 -5.68 18.48 11.52
N ASN A 94 -5.45 17.71 10.46
CA ASN A 94 -6.01 16.37 10.29
C ASN A 94 -4.89 15.35 10.16
N TYR A 95 -5.09 14.17 10.75
CA TYR A 95 -4.16 13.06 10.63
C TYR A 95 -4.46 12.24 9.37
N TYR A 96 -3.40 11.69 8.79
CA TYR A 96 -3.44 10.74 7.68
C TYR A 96 -2.47 9.60 7.98
N SER A 97 -2.81 8.37 7.62
CA SER A 97 -1.91 7.22 7.79
C SER A 97 -2.13 6.09 6.79
N THR A 98 -1.12 5.25 6.66
CA THR A 98 -1.12 4.05 5.82
C THR A 98 -1.20 2.80 6.70
N SER A 99 -2.17 1.93 6.41
CA SER A 99 -2.39 0.69 7.18
C SER A 99 -1.24 -0.30 7.03
N ARG A 100 -0.70 -0.75 8.16
CA ARG A 100 0.31 -1.82 8.22
C ARG A 100 -0.27 -3.16 7.82
N ALA A 101 -1.32 -3.56 8.52
CA ALA A 101 -1.92 -4.88 8.34
C ALA A 101 -2.38 -5.10 6.90
N TRP A 102 -2.99 -4.08 6.28
CA TRP A 102 -3.46 -4.16 4.91
C TRP A 102 -2.30 -4.39 3.94
N ILE A 103 -1.23 -3.59 4.02
CA ILE A 103 -0.06 -3.70 3.14
C ILE A 103 0.63 -5.05 3.32
N GLU A 104 0.89 -5.46 4.57
CA GLU A 104 1.58 -6.72 4.86
C GLU A 104 0.79 -7.94 4.36
N GLU A 105 -0.54 -7.90 4.40
CA GLU A 105 -1.40 -8.95 3.86
C GLU A 105 -1.27 -9.06 2.33
N ARG A 106 -1.32 -7.93 1.59
CA ARG A 106 -1.27 -7.93 0.12
C ARG A 106 0.10 -8.34 -0.38
N VAL A 107 1.16 -7.79 0.22
CA VAL A 107 2.54 -8.16 -0.07
C VAL A 107 2.76 -9.66 0.14
N ARG A 108 2.27 -10.23 1.25
CA ARG A 108 2.37 -11.67 1.50
C ARG A 108 1.59 -12.50 0.48
N ALA A 109 0.49 -11.97 -0.03
CA ALA A 109 -0.32 -12.61 -1.06
C ALA A 109 0.25 -12.47 -2.50
N GLY A 110 1.38 -11.78 -2.67
CA GLY A 110 1.95 -11.52 -4.00
C GLY A 110 1.21 -10.44 -4.79
N ILE A 111 0.41 -9.61 -4.11
CA ILE A 111 -0.36 -8.50 -4.69
C ILE A 111 0.46 -7.22 -4.56
N ASP A 112 0.57 -6.45 -5.65
CA ASP A 112 1.30 -5.18 -5.74
C ASP A 112 0.46 -3.97 -5.25
#